data_AF-A0A7W1JEH7-F1
#
_entry.id   AF-A0A7W1JEH7-F1
#
_cell.length_a   1.000
_cell.length_b   1.000
_cell.length_c   1.000
_cell.angle_alpha   90.00
_cell.angle_beta   90.00
_cell.angle_gamma   90.00
#
_symmetry.space_group_name_H-M   'P 1'
#
loop_
_entity.id
_entity.type
_entity.pdbx_description
1 polymer ?
#
loop_
_entity_poly.entity_id
_entity_poly.type
_entity_poly.pdbx_seq_one_letter_code
_entity_poly.pdbx_strand_id
1 'polypeptide(L)'
;MAANLTRRATRAGGWVLAKRLIKPIPFIGSALAVGLAAREVKKKGLVNGAMHVGLDVLPFIGTAKAVVELFTGDLIPDKKPAPEKV
;
A
#
# COMPACT_ATOMS: atom_id res chain seq x y z
N MET A 1 -38.54 11.54 14.16
CA MET A 1 -37.83 10.25 14.39
C MET A 1 -37.45 9.53 13.09
N ALA A 2 -38.36 9.37 12.12
CA ALA A 2 -38.12 8.61 10.87
C ALA A 2 -36.91 9.10 10.03
N ALA A 3 -36.72 10.42 9.89
CA ALA A 3 -35.60 11.00 9.14
C ALA A 3 -34.21 10.67 9.74
N ASN A 4 -34.13 10.47 11.06
CA ASN A 4 -32.90 10.06 11.73
C ASN A 4 -32.63 8.55 11.57
N LEU A 5 -33.68 7.73 11.49
CA LEU A 5 -33.54 6.29 11.20
C LEU A 5 -33.05 6.06 9.76
N THR A 6 -33.62 6.74 8.77
CA THR A 6 -33.18 6.62 7.37
C THR A 6 -31.75 7.11 7.18
N ARG A 7 -31.36 8.22 7.85
CA ARG A 7 -29.97 8.70 7.84
C ARG A 7 -28.98 7.75 8.51
N ARG A 8 -29.39 7.04 9.57
CA ARG A 8 -28.56 6.00 10.21
C ARG A 8 -28.48 4.73 9.37
N ALA A 9 -29.58 4.30 8.77
CA ALA A 9 -29.63 3.12 7.91
C ALA A 9 -28.80 3.30 6.63
N THR A 10 -28.87 4.47 5.99
CA THR A 10 -28.05 4.81 4.82
C THR A 10 -26.57 4.89 5.17
N ARG A 11 -26.20 5.51 6.30
CA ARG A 11 -24.80 5.50 6.79
C ARG A 11 -24.31 4.09 7.14
N ALA A 12 -25.13 3.28 7.79
CA ALA A 12 -24.78 1.91 8.15
C ALA A 12 -24.62 1.02 6.91
N GLY A 13 -25.55 1.14 5.95
CA GLY A 13 -25.48 0.43 4.67
C GLY A 13 -24.24 0.84 3.86
N GLY A 14 -23.94 2.14 3.78
CA GLY A 14 -22.75 2.65 3.13
C GLY A 14 -21.45 2.15 3.76
N TRP A 15 -21.39 2.09 5.09
CA TRP A 15 -20.21 1.58 5.81
C TRP A 15 -19.98 0.08 5.60
N VAL A 16 -21.06 -0.71 5.55
CA VAL A 16 -20.98 -2.14 5.24
C VAL A 16 -20.48 -2.37 3.82
N LEU A 17 -20.97 -1.58 2.85
CA LEU A 17 -20.53 -1.67 1.47
C LEU A 17 -19.07 -1.24 1.31
N ALA A 18 -18.68 -0.12 1.92
CA ALA A 18 -17.30 0.36 1.93
C ALA A 18 -16.34 -0.69 2.50
N LYS A 19 -16.69 -1.32 3.63
CA LYS A 19 -15.89 -2.42 4.20
C LYS A 19 -15.78 -3.61 3.24
N ARG A 20 -16.84 -3.98 2.52
CA ARG A 20 -16.78 -5.07 1.53
C ARG A 20 -15.88 -4.74 0.34
N LEU A 21 -15.81 -3.47 -0.06
CA LEU A 21 -14.95 -3.02 -1.16
C LEU A 21 -13.49 -2.86 -0.74
N ILE A 22 -13.22 -2.42 0.49
CA ILE A 22 -11.84 -2.17 0.97
C ILE A 22 -11.14 -3.46 1.38
N LYS A 23 -11.84 -4.40 2.02
CA LYS A 23 -11.26 -5.65 2.54
C LYS A 23 -10.52 -6.51 1.49
N PRO A 24 -10.93 -6.59 0.21
CA PRO A 24 -10.19 -7.34 -0.80
C PRO A 24 -8.99 -6.59 -1.41
N ILE A 25 -8.85 -5.26 -1.21
CA ILE A 25 -7.77 -4.46 -1.82
C ILE A 25 -6.37 -5.02 -1.53
N PRO A 26 -6.01 -5.41 -0.28
CA PRO A 26 -4.68 -5.93 0.01
C PRO A 26 -4.38 -7.24 -0.73
N PHE A 27 -5.39 -8.11 -0.88
CA PHE A 27 -5.25 -9.39 -1.55
C PHE A 27 -5.10 -9.23 -3.07
N ILE A 28 -5.93 -8.37 -3.68
CA ILE A 28 -5.87 -8.09 -5.12
C ILE A 28 -4.56 -7.37 -5.46
N GLY A 29 -4.17 -6.37 -4.67
CA GLY A 29 -2.91 -5.66 -4.85
C GLY A 29 -1.69 -6.59 -4.73
N SER A 30 -1.68 -7.48 -3.74
CA SER A 30 -0.61 -8.46 -3.56
C SER A 30 -0.55 -9.45 -4.72
N ALA A 31 -1.69 -9.97 -5.19
CA ALA A 31 -1.74 -10.89 -6.32
C ALA A 31 -1.22 -10.23 -7.61
N LEU A 32 -1.57 -8.96 -7.85
CA LEU A 32 -1.05 -8.18 -8.98
C LEU A 32 0.45 -7.96 -8.87
N ALA A 33 0.95 -7.53 -7.70
CA ALA A 33 2.38 -7.32 -7.47
C ALA A 33 3.20 -8.60 -7.71
N VAL A 34 2.75 -9.73 -7.16
CA VAL A 34 3.39 -11.04 -7.36
C VAL A 34 3.32 -11.47 -8.82
N GLY A 35 2.17 -11.30 -9.48
CA GLY A 35 2.01 -11.64 -10.89
C GLY A 35 2.91 -10.83 -11.82
N LEU A 36 3.07 -9.54 -11.55
CA LEU A 36 3.98 -8.65 -12.28
C LEU A 36 5.44 -9.06 -12.06
N ALA A 37 5.84 -9.26 -10.81
CA ALA A 37 7.19 -9.74 -10.46
C ALA A 37 7.51 -11.08 -11.14
N ALA A 38 6.58 -12.04 -11.13
CA ALA A 38 6.74 -13.32 -11.81
C ALA A 38 6.89 -13.18 -13.33
N ARG A 39 6.17 -12.23 -13.95
CA ARG A 39 6.26 -11.94 -15.37
C ARG A 39 7.62 -11.32 -15.73
N GLU A 40 8.13 -10.42 -14.89
CA GLU A 40 9.47 -9.82 -15.01
C GLU A 40 10.57 -10.90 -14.94
N VAL A 41 10.48 -11.78 -13.94
CA VAL A 41 11.40 -12.90 -13.72
C VAL A 41 11.41 -13.85 -14.91
N LYS A 42 10.22 -14.16 -15.48
CA LYS A 42 10.11 -15.05 -16.65
C LYS A 42 10.70 -14.44 -17.93
N LYS A 43 10.70 -13.10 -18.06
CA LYS A 43 11.23 -12.39 -19.24
C LYS A 43 12.74 -12.15 -19.19
N LYS A 44 13.30 -11.93 -18.00
CA LYS A 44 14.71 -11.53 -17.81
C LYS A 44 15.63 -12.65 -17.26
N GLY A 45 15.06 -13.77 -16.81
CA GLY A 45 15.80 -14.85 -16.14
C GLY A 45 15.99 -14.56 -14.63
N LEU A 46 16.12 -15.60 -13.81
CA LEU A 46 16.03 -15.49 -12.34
C LEU A 46 17.00 -14.46 -11.73
N VAL A 47 18.23 -14.40 -12.23
CA VAL A 47 19.31 -13.54 -11.68
C VAL A 47 19.15 -12.08 -12.10
N ASN A 48 19.02 -11.81 -13.41
CA ASN A 48 18.84 -10.45 -13.93
C ASN A 48 17.46 -9.88 -13.56
N GLY A 49 16.44 -10.74 -13.46
CA GLY A 49 15.11 -10.40 -12.97
C GLY A 49 15.10 -10.05 -11.48
N ALA A 50 15.75 -10.85 -10.62
CA ALA A 50 15.86 -10.56 -9.20
C ALA A 50 16.68 -9.30 -8.90
N MET A 51 17.75 -9.04 -9.66
CA MET A 51 18.52 -7.78 -9.55
C MET A 51 17.69 -6.56 -9.97
N HIS A 52 16.93 -6.67 -11.07
CA HIS A 52 16.09 -5.57 -11.56
C HIS A 52 14.90 -5.28 -10.64
N VAL A 53 14.20 -6.33 -10.20
CA VAL A 53 13.11 -6.22 -9.22
C VAL A 53 13.66 -5.77 -7.87
N GLY A 54 14.83 -6.25 -7.43
CA GLY A 54 15.47 -5.81 -6.19
C GLY A 54 15.88 -4.34 -6.22
N LEU A 55 16.38 -3.86 -7.36
CA LEU A 55 16.68 -2.45 -7.59
C LEU A 55 15.40 -1.59 -7.64
N ASP A 56 14.32 -2.08 -8.23
CA ASP A 56 13.01 -1.40 -8.23
C ASP A 56 12.33 -1.44 -6.85
N VAL A 57 12.59 -2.47 -6.03
CA VAL A 57 12.05 -2.57 -4.66
C VAL A 57 12.59 -1.45 -3.75
N LEU A 58 13.79 -0.94 -3.99
CA LEU A 58 14.36 0.17 -3.22
C LEU A 58 13.50 1.46 -3.29
N PRO A 59 13.08 1.97 -4.48
CA PRO A 59 12.12 3.06 -4.55
C PRO A 59 10.70 2.67 -4.10
N PHE A 60 10.31 1.39 -4.20
CA PHE A 60 9.02 0.93 -3.64
C PHE A 60 9.00 0.95 -2.11
N ILE A 61 10.11 0.73 -1.41
CA ILE A 61 10.17 0.86 0.06
C ILE A 61 9.88 2.30 0.49
N GLY A 62 10.47 3.28 -0.20
CA GLY A 62 10.18 4.70 0.04
C GLY A 62 8.73 5.05 -0.25
N THR A 63 8.18 4.53 -1.34
CA THR A 63 6.77 4.74 -1.71
C THR A 63 5.81 4.06 -0.72
N ALA A 64 6.13 2.85 -0.27
CA ALA A 64 5.37 2.11 0.73
C ALA A 64 5.40 2.84 2.08
N LYS A 65 6.56 3.36 2.50
CA LYS A 65 6.69 4.22 3.68
C LYS A 65 5.79 5.44 3.57
N ALA A 66 5.85 6.17 2.45
CA ALA A 66 5.01 7.35 2.21
C ALA A 66 3.50 7.04 2.25
N VAL A 67 3.07 5.93 1.66
CA VAL A 67 1.66 5.50 1.69
C VAL A 67 1.24 5.11 3.12
N VAL A 68 2.09 4.37 3.83
CA VAL A 68 1.81 3.95 5.21
C VAL A 68 1.73 5.17 6.14
N GLU A 69 2.61 6.16 5.98
CA GLU A 69 2.59 7.42 6.74
C GLU A 69 1.34 8.25 6.43
N LEU A 70 0.90 8.27 5.17
CA LEU A 70 -0.32 8.98 4.74
C LEU A 70 -1.57 8.47 5.48
N PHE A 71 -1.66 7.17 5.75
CA PHE A 71 -2.84 6.55 6.36
C PHE A 71 -2.75 6.33 7.87
N THR A 72 -1.54 6.21 8.42
CA THR A 72 -1.32 5.82 9.83
C THR A 72 -0.77 6.96 10.68
N GLY A 73 -0.32 8.05 10.07
CA GLY A 73 0.55 9.04 10.72
C GLY A 73 2.01 8.58 10.72
N ASP A 74 2.94 9.46 11.07
CA ASP A 74 4.38 9.21 11.02
C ASP A 74 4.78 7.99 11.88
N LEU A 75 5.09 6.86 11.23
CA LEU A 75 5.42 5.59 11.88
C LEU A 75 6.93 5.35 12.02
N ILE A 76 7.76 6.10 11.30
CA ILE A 76 9.21 5.93 11.30
C ILE A 76 9.85 7.29 11.59
N PRO A 77 10.10 7.59 12.88
CA PRO A 77 10.66 8.86 13.31
C PRO A 77 11.98 9.17 12.59
N ASP A 78 12.10 10.38 12.07
CA ASP A 78 13.35 10.86 11.51
C ASP A 78 14.45 10.87 12.59
N LYS A 79 15.57 10.21 12.31
CA LYS A 79 16.78 10.41 13.11
C LYS A 79 17.30 11.81 12.83
N LYS A 80 17.61 12.55 13.90
CA LYS A 80 18.21 13.89 13.81
C LYS A 80 19.35 13.87 12.79
N PRO A 81 19.41 14.85 11.86
CA PRO A 81 20.47 14.89 10.87
C PRO A 81 21.81 14.88 11.60
N ALA A 82 22.72 14.00 11.17
CA ALA A 82 24.10 14.05 11.63
C ALA A 82 24.65 15.43 11.25
N PRO A 83 25.37 16.12 12.15
CA PRO A 83 25.85 17.47 11.88
C PRO A 83 26.70 17.45 10.61
N GLU A 84 26.34 18.34 9.68
CA GLU A 84 27.06 18.60 8.45
C GLU A 84 28.51 18.95 8.82
N LYS A 85 29.43 18.06 8.46
CA LYS A 85 30.85 18.30 8.67
C LYS A 85 31.30 19.26 7.57
N VAL A 86 31.43 20.53 7.97
CA VAL A 86 32.10 21.61 7.24
C VAL A 86 33.57 21.26 7.02
#